data_AF-G9YI73-F1
#
_entry.id   AF-G9YI73-F1
#
_cell.length_a   1.000
_cell.length_b   1.000
_cell.length_c   1.000
_cell.angle_alpha   90.00
_cell.angle_beta   90.00
_cell.angle_gamma   90.00
#
_symmetry.space_group_name_H-M   'P 1'
#
loop_
_entity.id
_entity.type
_entity.pdbx_description
1 polymer ?
#
loop_
_entity_poly.entity_id
_entity_poly.type
_entity_poly.pdbx_seq_one_letter_code
_entity_poly.pdbx_strand_id
1 'polypeptide(L)'
;MTKKKDGVASVLAFEKKLVFSDGYMYGTTWEERESKASPIKLMEKAVRGTISNRLKKAITDDPVKLNAEVEKANLQLVDAAALDLAQDTLKLVFTLKILPGIEFPSACNDKTHQENIYKMVISYIENYGFDILAKRYAINIANARFLWRNRVGAEKIETCIRVLNNSSQEWKFDSYNFQLNDFDVRISNLSELAEIIAKTLSGKNETVLLEVTSYAKVGKGQEIYPSEELVLDKGRGRKSKILYSIDGIAAMHSQKLGNAVRTIDTWYPECESNEGRAIAVETYGAVTNLGCAYRRTSDKKDFYTLFDKQSKVES
;
A
#
# COMPACT_ATOMS: atom_id res chain seq x y z
N MET A 1 33.89 7.15 -17.06
CA MET A 1 33.95 7.17 -15.58
C MET A 1 33.32 8.47 -15.12
N THR A 2 32.05 8.43 -14.73
CA THR A 2 31.28 9.59 -14.30
C THR A 2 31.88 10.13 -13.00
N LYS A 3 32.33 11.39 -13.03
CA LYS A 3 33.09 12.05 -11.96
C LYS A 3 32.38 11.96 -10.61
N LYS A 4 33.14 11.61 -9.56
CA LYS A 4 32.84 11.88 -8.16
C LYS A 4 32.47 13.35 -8.00
N LYS A 5 31.22 13.65 -7.65
CA LYS A 5 30.88 14.94 -7.04
C LYS A 5 30.53 14.63 -5.58
N ASP A 6 31.35 15.16 -4.69
CA ASP A 6 31.04 15.33 -3.26
C ASP A 6 30.88 14.06 -2.41
N GLY A 7 31.67 13.01 -2.68
CA GLY A 7 31.71 11.82 -1.81
C GLY A 7 30.45 10.93 -1.85
N VAL A 8 29.52 11.19 -2.76
CA VAL A 8 28.29 10.39 -2.95
C VAL A 8 28.44 9.49 -4.17
N ALA A 9 28.02 8.24 -4.00
CA ALA A 9 27.92 7.28 -5.09
C ALA A 9 26.95 7.77 -6.18
N SER A 10 27.35 7.73 -7.45
CA SER A 10 26.46 8.07 -8.57
C SER A 10 25.51 6.94 -8.94
N VAL A 11 25.80 5.72 -8.48
CA VAL A 11 24.89 4.57 -8.54
C VAL A 11 24.75 4.03 -7.13
N LEU A 12 23.52 4.10 -6.60
CA LEU A 12 23.14 3.56 -5.30
C LEU A 12 21.74 2.96 -5.41
N ALA A 13 21.57 1.72 -4.97
CA ALA A 13 20.28 1.04 -4.97
C ALA A 13 20.11 0.19 -3.71
N PHE A 14 18.87 0.08 -3.24
CA PHE A 14 18.47 -0.81 -2.17
C PHE A 14 17.33 -1.71 -2.64
N GLU A 15 17.39 -2.97 -2.28
CA GLU A 15 16.27 -3.89 -2.41
C GLU A 15 15.24 -3.64 -1.32
N LYS A 16 13.96 -3.71 -1.69
CA LYS A 16 12.84 -3.68 -0.74
C LYS A 16 12.96 -4.81 0.28
N LYS A 17 12.67 -4.49 1.54
CA LYS A 17 12.72 -5.46 2.66
C LYS A 17 11.36 -5.98 3.11
N LEU A 18 10.29 -5.31 2.69
CA LEU A 18 8.92 -5.81 2.78
C LEU A 18 8.47 -6.19 1.37
N VAL A 19 8.42 -7.50 1.11
CA VAL A 19 8.12 -8.06 -0.21
C VAL A 19 6.76 -8.74 -0.18
N PHE A 20 5.78 -8.06 -0.79
CA PHE A 20 4.41 -8.54 -0.91
C PHE A 20 4.25 -9.39 -2.16
N SER A 21 3.47 -10.48 -2.07
CA SER A 21 2.81 -11.05 -3.24
C SER A 21 1.64 -10.16 -3.67
N ASP A 22 1.01 -10.49 -4.79
CA ASP A 22 -0.32 -9.95 -5.09
C ASP A 22 -1.36 -10.48 -4.10
N GLY A 23 -2.45 -9.73 -3.95
CA GLY A 23 -3.54 -10.05 -3.04
C GLY A 23 -4.75 -10.61 -3.77
N TYR A 24 -5.04 -11.88 -3.55
CA TYR A 24 -6.10 -12.61 -4.23
C TYR A 24 -7.44 -12.42 -3.50
N MET A 25 -8.50 -12.15 -4.27
CA MET A 25 -9.83 -11.88 -3.72
C MET A 25 -10.78 -13.06 -3.91
N TYR A 26 -11.45 -13.43 -2.83
CA TYR A 26 -12.43 -14.50 -2.76
C TYR A 26 -13.70 -14.01 -2.06
N GLY A 27 -14.83 -14.60 -2.40
CA GLY A 27 -16.10 -14.38 -1.72
C GLY A 27 -16.41 -15.50 -0.74
N THR A 28 -17.08 -15.17 0.37
CA THR A 28 -17.53 -16.11 1.39
C THR A 28 -18.70 -15.52 2.20
N THR A 29 -19.20 -16.27 3.19
CA THR A 29 -20.10 -15.77 4.23
C THR A 29 -19.31 -15.47 5.50
N TRP A 30 -19.77 -14.53 6.30
CA TRP A 30 -19.07 -14.16 7.54
C TRP A 30 -18.92 -15.35 8.49
N GLU A 31 -19.96 -16.19 8.57
CA GLU A 31 -20.03 -17.34 9.45
C GLU A 31 -19.10 -18.48 9.01
N GLU A 32 -18.86 -18.66 7.70
CA GLU A 32 -18.01 -19.74 7.15
C GLU A 32 -16.68 -19.23 6.57
N ARG A 33 -16.27 -18.00 6.92
CA ARG A 33 -15.15 -17.27 6.28
C ARG A 33 -13.81 -18.01 6.31
N GLU A 34 -13.56 -18.83 7.33
CA GLU A 34 -12.31 -19.58 7.49
C GLU A 34 -12.31 -20.88 6.69
N SER A 35 -13.47 -21.49 6.44
CA SER A 35 -13.59 -22.84 5.87
C SER A 35 -14.00 -22.86 4.41
N LYS A 36 -14.75 -21.86 3.94
CA LYS A 36 -15.24 -21.77 2.56
C LYS A 36 -14.85 -20.44 1.94
N ALA A 37 -14.45 -20.49 0.69
CA ALA A 37 -14.24 -19.31 -0.14
C ALA A 37 -14.28 -19.72 -1.62
N SER A 38 -14.80 -18.86 -2.49
CA SER A 38 -14.71 -19.05 -3.95
C SER A 38 -14.04 -17.84 -4.60
N PRO A 39 -13.27 -18.01 -5.69
CA PRO A 39 -12.57 -16.90 -6.33
C PRO A 39 -13.54 -15.88 -6.91
N ILE A 40 -13.30 -14.59 -6.67
CA ILE A 40 -14.07 -13.52 -7.30
C ILE A 40 -13.52 -13.32 -8.71
N LYS A 41 -14.41 -13.42 -9.70
CA LYS A 41 -14.06 -13.22 -11.11
C LYS A 41 -14.40 -11.79 -11.54
N LEU A 42 -13.67 -11.31 -12.54
CA LEU A 42 -14.04 -10.08 -13.24
C LEU A 42 -15.21 -10.34 -14.19
N MET A 43 -16.13 -9.38 -14.26
CA MET A 43 -17.28 -9.37 -15.15
C MET A 43 -17.23 -8.13 -16.02
N GLU A 44 -17.55 -8.28 -17.30
CA GLU A 44 -17.77 -7.14 -18.20
C GLU A 44 -19.20 -6.64 -18.06
N LYS A 45 -19.38 -5.32 -17.86
CA LYS A 45 -20.69 -4.66 -17.91
C LYS A 45 -20.68 -3.49 -18.87
N ALA A 46 -21.77 -3.33 -19.61
CA ALA A 46 -22.02 -2.14 -20.44
C ALA A 46 -22.72 -1.07 -19.59
N VAL A 47 -22.17 0.13 -19.58
CA VAL A 47 -22.68 1.27 -18.80
C VAL A 47 -22.93 2.44 -19.75
N ARG A 48 -24.11 3.07 -19.64
CA ARG A 48 -24.38 4.35 -20.29
C ARG A 48 -24.02 5.46 -19.31
N GLY A 49 -22.84 6.04 -19.48
CA GLY A 49 -22.40 7.20 -18.72
C GLY A 49 -23.19 8.45 -19.08
N THR A 50 -23.11 9.44 -18.20
CA THR A 50 -23.55 10.81 -18.47
C THR A 50 -22.32 11.69 -18.76
N ILE A 51 -22.50 12.80 -19.47
CA ILE A 51 -21.47 13.82 -19.61
C ILE A 51 -21.42 14.61 -18.29
N SER A 52 -20.40 14.34 -17.48
CA SER A 52 -20.26 14.91 -16.13
C SER A 52 -18.91 15.61 -15.91
N ASN A 53 -18.04 15.64 -16.92
CA ASN A 53 -16.82 16.43 -16.88
C ASN A 53 -17.12 17.92 -17.07
N ARG A 54 -16.25 18.79 -16.55
CA ARG A 54 -16.37 20.24 -16.75
C ARG A 54 -16.30 20.56 -18.25
N LEU A 55 -17.38 21.13 -18.78
CA LEU A 55 -17.46 21.56 -20.17
C LEU A 55 -16.91 22.98 -20.33
N LYS A 56 -16.54 23.33 -21.56
CA LYS A 56 -16.07 24.69 -21.90
C LYS A 56 -17.25 25.67 -21.81
N LYS A 57 -16.97 26.91 -21.40
CA LYS A 57 -17.97 27.97 -21.25
C LYS A 57 -18.81 28.21 -22.51
N ALA A 58 -18.19 28.11 -23.68
CA ALA A 58 -18.86 28.24 -24.98
C ALA A 58 -19.92 27.16 -25.27
N ILE A 59 -19.93 26.06 -24.51
CA ILE A 59 -20.94 25.00 -24.55
C ILE A 59 -21.99 25.21 -23.47
N THR A 60 -21.58 25.58 -22.25
CA THR A 60 -22.50 25.74 -21.10
C THR A 60 -23.38 26.98 -21.17
N ASP A 61 -22.91 28.04 -21.83
CA ASP A 61 -23.65 29.31 -21.96
C ASP A 61 -24.69 29.25 -23.11
N ASP A 62 -24.65 28.20 -23.92
CA ASP A 62 -25.55 27.97 -25.06
C ASP A 62 -26.42 26.74 -24.77
N PRO A 63 -27.70 26.93 -24.39
CA PRO A 63 -28.59 25.82 -24.03
C PRO A 63 -28.73 24.75 -25.12
N VAL A 64 -28.63 25.13 -26.40
CA VAL A 64 -28.75 24.18 -27.51
C VAL A 64 -27.51 23.29 -27.59
N LYS A 65 -26.31 23.88 -27.45
CA LYS A 65 -25.05 23.12 -27.44
C LYS A 65 -24.92 22.25 -26.20
N LEU A 66 -25.34 22.75 -25.05
CA LEU A 66 -25.34 21.96 -23.82
C LEU A 66 -26.25 20.73 -23.95
N ASN A 67 -27.49 20.92 -24.42
CA ASN A 67 -28.41 19.82 -24.65
C ASN A 67 -27.84 18.80 -25.65
N ALA A 68 -27.27 19.28 -26.76
CA ALA A 68 -26.66 18.42 -27.76
C ALA A 68 -25.47 17.59 -27.21
N GLU A 69 -24.66 18.12 -26.28
CA GLU A 69 -23.59 17.35 -25.64
C GLU A 69 -24.15 16.34 -24.62
N VAL A 70 -25.17 16.71 -23.84
CA VAL A 70 -25.77 15.83 -22.83
C VAL A 70 -26.54 14.65 -23.46
N GLU A 71 -27.14 14.86 -24.64
CA GLU A 71 -27.85 13.82 -25.38
C GLU A 71 -26.93 12.72 -25.93
N LYS A 72 -25.62 12.99 -26.08
CA LYS A 72 -24.67 12.00 -26.58
C LYS A 72 -24.57 10.81 -25.64
N ALA A 73 -24.91 9.63 -26.16
CA ALA A 73 -24.77 8.39 -25.43
C ALA A 73 -23.29 8.08 -25.17
N ASN A 74 -22.85 8.20 -23.92
CA ASN A 74 -21.51 7.83 -23.48
C ASN A 74 -21.48 6.33 -23.10
N LEU A 75 -21.60 5.46 -24.09
CA LEU A 75 -21.58 4.01 -23.88
C LEU A 75 -20.16 3.52 -23.59
N GLN A 76 -20.01 2.75 -22.52
CA GLN A 76 -18.73 2.24 -22.05
C GLN A 76 -18.83 0.77 -21.67
N LEU A 77 -17.78 0.00 -21.98
CA LEU A 77 -17.57 -1.32 -21.42
C LEU A 77 -16.54 -1.21 -20.29
N VAL A 78 -16.88 -1.75 -19.12
CA VAL A 78 -16.04 -1.71 -17.93
C VAL A 78 -15.95 -3.08 -17.28
N ASP A 79 -14.81 -3.35 -16.65
CA ASP A 79 -14.69 -4.45 -15.70
C ASP A 79 -15.30 -4.09 -14.34
N ALA A 80 -15.96 -5.07 -13.74
CA ALA A 80 -16.50 -5.06 -12.40
C ALA A 80 -16.17 -6.36 -11.67
N ALA A 81 -16.15 -6.32 -10.35
CA ALA A 81 -16.03 -7.48 -9.48
C ALA A 81 -17.08 -7.36 -8.38
N ALA A 82 -17.74 -8.44 -8.01
CA ALA A 82 -18.75 -8.43 -6.95
C ALA A 82 -18.75 -9.77 -6.23
N LEU A 83 -19.29 -9.79 -5.01
CA LEU A 83 -19.65 -11.03 -4.33
C LEU A 83 -20.86 -11.68 -5.00
N ASP A 84 -20.98 -13.00 -4.83
CA ASP A 84 -22.21 -13.69 -5.21
C ASP A 84 -23.38 -13.30 -4.28
N LEU A 85 -24.61 -13.51 -4.72
CA LEU A 85 -25.83 -13.18 -3.94
C LEU A 85 -25.90 -13.89 -2.58
N ALA A 86 -25.25 -15.06 -2.47
CA ALA A 86 -25.18 -15.82 -1.22
C ALA A 86 -24.03 -15.37 -0.30
N GLN A 87 -23.07 -14.60 -0.81
CA GLN A 87 -21.84 -14.21 -0.11
C GLN A 87 -21.94 -12.77 0.37
N ASP A 88 -21.56 -12.51 1.61
CA ASP A 88 -21.60 -11.18 2.23
C ASP A 88 -20.21 -10.66 2.64
N THR A 89 -19.17 -11.49 2.47
CA THR A 89 -17.83 -11.25 2.99
C THR A 89 -16.79 -11.39 1.90
N LEU A 90 -15.96 -10.35 1.76
CA LEU A 90 -14.72 -10.39 0.98
C LEU A 90 -13.62 -11.05 1.81
N LYS A 91 -12.95 -12.05 1.25
CA LYS A 91 -11.68 -12.58 1.73
C LYS A 91 -10.55 -12.10 0.81
N LEU A 92 -9.59 -11.35 1.36
CA LEU A 92 -8.35 -10.98 0.67
C LEU A 92 -7.18 -11.74 1.31
N VAL A 93 -6.38 -12.44 0.51
CA VAL A 93 -5.20 -13.19 0.99
C VAL A 93 -3.94 -12.82 0.19
N PHE A 94 -2.83 -12.61 0.90
CA PHE A 94 -1.50 -12.40 0.31
C PHE A 94 -0.42 -12.91 1.27
N THR A 95 0.81 -12.99 0.77
CA THR A 95 1.99 -13.22 1.60
C THR A 95 2.89 -12.00 1.67
N LEU A 96 3.55 -11.83 2.81
CA LEU A 96 4.54 -10.80 3.07
C LEU A 96 5.82 -11.45 3.55
N LYS A 97 6.88 -11.31 2.76
CA LYS A 97 8.24 -11.68 3.16
C LYS A 97 8.96 -10.47 3.74
N ILE A 98 9.51 -10.63 4.94
CA ILE A 98 10.30 -9.62 5.64
C ILE A 98 11.76 -10.08 5.58
N LEU A 99 12.63 -9.22 5.03
CA LEU A 99 14.03 -9.53 4.78
C LEU A 99 14.96 -8.75 5.72
N PRO A 100 16.03 -9.36 6.24
CA PRO A 100 17.12 -8.65 6.93
C PRO A 100 18.03 -7.90 5.94
N GLY A 101 19.10 -7.29 6.44
CA GLY A 101 20.18 -6.71 5.61
C GLY A 101 19.86 -5.34 5.05
N ILE A 102 19.28 -4.45 5.86
CA ILE A 102 19.01 -3.05 5.48
C ILE A 102 20.32 -2.27 5.28
N GLU A 103 21.36 -2.66 6.01
CA GLU A 103 22.71 -2.09 6.00
C GLU A 103 23.49 -2.35 4.70
N PHE A 104 22.97 -3.22 3.83
CA PHE A 104 23.60 -3.57 2.55
C PHE A 104 22.83 -2.98 1.35
N PRO A 105 23.40 -1.98 0.66
CA PRO A 105 22.92 -1.60 -0.67
C PRO A 105 23.10 -2.75 -1.66
N SER A 106 22.15 -2.93 -2.57
CA SER A 106 22.26 -3.93 -3.65
C SER A 106 23.19 -3.49 -4.77
N ALA A 107 23.40 -2.18 -4.92
CA ALA A 107 24.43 -1.61 -5.79
C ALA A 107 24.98 -0.34 -5.14
N CYS A 108 26.30 -0.18 -5.15
CA CYS A 108 27.00 1.06 -4.81
C CYS A 108 28.29 1.15 -5.62
N ASN A 109 28.52 2.24 -6.34
CA ASN A 109 29.74 2.41 -7.14
C ASN A 109 30.86 3.22 -6.44
N ASP A 110 30.69 3.53 -5.15
CA ASP A 110 31.72 4.13 -4.31
C ASP A 110 31.85 3.33 -3.00
N LYS A 111 33.04 2.75 -2.77
CA LYS A 111 33.32 1.88 -1.63
C LYS A 111 33.30 2.64 -0.29
N THR A 112 33.85 3.85 -0.27
CA THR A 112 33.87 4.69 0.94
C THR A 112 32.46 5.08 1.34
N HIS A 113 31.64 5.50 0.38
CA HIS A 113 30.23 5.80 0.64
C HIS A 113 29.46 4.57 1.11
N GLN A 114 29.70 3.39 0.53
CA GLN A 114 29.10 2.13 0.97
C GLN A 114 29.46 1.79 2.43
N GLU A 115 30.73 1.93 2.81
CA GLU A 115 31.19 1.72 4.19
C GLU A 115 30.55 2.72 5.17
N ASN A 116 30.41 3.98 4.77
CA ASN A 116 29.76 5.00 5.59
C ASN A 116 28.26 4.72 5.79
N ILE A 117 27.56 4.30 4.72
CA ILE A 117 26.17 3.87 4.80
C ILE A 117 26.03 2.68 5.74
N TYR A 118 26.89 1.67 5.63
CA TYR A 118 26.87 0.51 6.50
C TYR A 118 27.02 0.93 7.97
N LYS A 119 28.03 1.75 8.29
CA LYS A 119 28.26 2.27 9.66
C LYS A 119 27.06 3.07 10.18
N MET A 120 26.49 3.94 9.34
CA MET A 120 25.31 4.73 9.67
C MET A 120 24.11 3.84 10.04
N VAL A 121 23.82 2.83 9.21
CA VAL A 121 22.67 1.93 9.44
C VAL A 121 22.91 1.02 10.65
N ILE A 122 24.10 0.44 10.82
CA ILE A 122 24.43 -0.37 11.99
C ILE A 122 24.32 0.45 13.27
N SER A 123 24.87 1.66 13.28
CA SER A 123 24.75 2.56 14.43
C SER A 123 23.29 2.88 14.76
N TYR A 124 22.44 3.06 13.75
CA TYR A 124 21.01 3.25 13.97
C TYR A 124 20.35 2.00 14.59
N ILE A 125 20.67 0.80 14.07
CA ILE A 125 20.14 -0.48 14.58
C ILE A 125 20.55 -0.70 16.05
N GLU A 126 21.81 -0.43 16.39
CA GLU A 126 22.34 -0.60 17.75
C GLU A 126 21.72 0.37 18.76
N ASN A 127 21.54 1.64 18.37
CA ASN A 127 21.06 2.69 19.27
C ASN A 127 19.53 2.71 19.41
N TYR A 128 18.79 2.42 18.34
CA TYR A 128 17.34 2.64 18.28
C TYR A 128 16.55 1.40 17.89
N GLY A 129 17.16 0.42 17.22
CA GLY A 129 16.45 -0.71 16.64
C GLY A 129 15.36 -0.31 15.64
N PHE A 130 14.39 -1.19 15.43
CA PHE A 130 13.27 -0.97 14.51
C PHE A 130 11.89 -1.02 15.16
N ASP A 131 11.80 -0.96 16.49
CA ASP A 131 10.54 -1.15 17.22
C ASP A 131 9.44 -0.18 16.76
N ILE A 132 9.79 1.10 16.54
CA ILE A 132 8.84 2.12 16.05
C ILE A 132 8.34 1.78 14.64
N LEU A 133 9.23 1.44 13.72
CA LEU A 133 8.85 1.11 12.33
C LEU A 133 8.00 -0.16 12.31
N ALA A 134 8.46 -1.19 13.02
CA ALA A 134 7.81 -2.48 13.10
C ALA A 134 6.42 -2.40 13.72
N LYS A 135 6.26 -1.63 14.80
CA LYS A 135 4.94 -1.36 15.39
C LYS A 135 4.00 -0.71 14.39
N ARG A 136 4.46 0.29 13.64
CA ARG A 136 3.62 0.98 12.64
C ARG A 136 3.24 0.08 11.47
N TYR A 137 4.16 -0.76 10.99
CA TYR A 137 3.87 -1.78 9.99
C TYR A 137 2.86 -2.81 10.50
N ALA A 138 3.05 -3.31 11.73
CA ALA A 138 2.13 -4.25 12.36
C ALA A 138 0.72 -3.66 12.48
N ILE A 139 0.60 -2.38 12.90
CA ILE A 139 -0.69 -1.68 12.99
C ILE A 139 -1.37 -1.59 11.62
N ASN A 140 -0.63 -1.22 10.57
CA ASN A 140 -1.20 -1.13 9.21
C ASN A 140 -1.60 -2.49 8.62
N ILE A 141 -0.98 -3.59 9.08
CA ILE A 141 -1.42 -4.95 8.75
C ILE A 141 -2.69 -5.26 9.56
N ALA A 142 -2.68 -5.05 10.88
CA ALA A 142 -3.79 -5.37 11.77
C ALA A 142 -5.07 -4.58 11.45
N ASN A 143 -4.95 -3.30 11.08
CA ASN A 143 -6.08 -2.42 10.77
C ASN A 143 -6.66 -2.58 9.35
N ALA A 144 -6.09 -3.51 8.58
CA ALA A 144 -6.47 -3.81 7.20
C ALA A 144 -6.47 -2.58 6.27
N ARG A 145 -5.56 -1.62 6.47
CA ARG A 145 -5.39 -0.44 5.58
C ARG A 145 -5.22 -0.86 4.11
N PHE A 146 -4.63 -2.03 3.88
CA PHE A 146 -4.44 -2.63 2.56
C PHE A 146 -5.73 -3.05 1.84
N LEU A 147 -6.90 -3.03 2.49
CA LEU A 147 -8.19 -3.22 1.82
C LEU A 147 -8.61 -2.00 0.99
N TRP A 148 -7.99 -0.83 1.22
CA TRP A 148 -8.31 0.42 0.52
C TRP A 148 -9.82 0.70 0.53
N ARG A 149 -10.45 0.80 -0.65
CA ARG A 149 -11.87 1.09 -0.80
C ARG A 149 -12.75 -0.02 -0.24
N ASN A 150 -12.29 -1.27 -0.22
CA ASN A 150 -13.03 -2.39 0.36
C ASN A 150 -13.17 -2.30 1.88
N ARG A 151 -12.36 -1.44 2.55
CA ARG A 151 -12.49 -1.16 3.98
C ARG A 151 -13.68 -0.24 4.28
N VAL A 152 -14.05 0.62 3.33
CA VAL A 152 -15.03 1.68 3.56
C VAL A 152 -16.44 1.09 3.60
N GLY A 153 -17.13 1.25 4.73
CA GLY A 153 -18.50 0.79 4.91
C GLY A 153 -18.67 -0.69 5.22
N ALA A 154 -17.58 -1.43 5.44
CA ALA A 154 -17.68 -2.82 5.90
C ALA A 154 -18.23 -2.87 7.34
N GLU A 155 -19.15 -3.78 7.65
CA GLU A 155 -19.75 -3.94 8.97
C GLU A 155 -18.73 -4.45 10.00
N LYS A 156 -17.88 -5.39 9.56
CA LYS A 156 -16.84 -6.04 10.37
C LYS A 156 -15.63 -6.30 9.51
N ILE A 157 -14.45 -6.18 10.11
CA ILE A 157 -13.20 -6.56 9.46
C ILE A 157 -12.36 -7.36 10.45
N GLU A 158 -12.00 -8.58 10.06
CA GLU A 158 -11.11 -9.45 10.83
C GLU A 158 -9.86 -9.72 9.98
N THR A 159 -8.68 -9.55 10.57
CA THR A 159 -7.41 -9.86 9.90
C THR A 159 -6.64 -10.91 10.69
N CYS A 160 -6.36 -12.03 10.01
CA CYS A 160 -5.56 -13.15 10.50
C CYS A 160 -4.16 -13.10 9.87
N ILE A 161 -3.12 -13.27 10.68
CA ILE A 161 -1.73 -13.31 10.26
C ILE A 161 -1.13 -14.60 10.78
N ARG A 162 -0.51 -15.39 9.90
CA ARG A 162 0.17 -16.63 10.25
C ARG A 162 1.61 -16.61 9.75
N VAL A 163 2.54 -17.10 10.58
CA VAL A 163 3.94 -17.31 10.14
C VAL A 163 4.03 -18.66 9.42
N LEU A 164 4.54 -18.70 8.19
CA LEU A 164 4.57 -19.91 7.38
C LEU A 164 5.86 -20.73 7.54
N ASN A 165 7.00 -20.08 7.77
CA ASN A 165 8.31 -20.71 7.63
C ASN A 165 9.02 -21.07 8.93
N ASN A 166 8.44 -20.83 10.11
CA ASN A 166 9.14 -21.13 11.36
C ASN A 166 8.31 -21.26 12.64
N SER A 167 6.97 -21.18 12.58
CA SER A 167 6.15 -21.35 13.80
C SER A 167 4.69 -21.68 13.48
N SER A 168 3.96 -22.12 14.51
CA SER A 168 2.50 -22.18 14.50
C SER A 168 1.87 -20.88 15.04
N GLN A 169 2.62 -19.77 15.08
CA GLN A 169 2.11 -18.50 15.59
C GLN A 169 1.07 -17.93 14.63
N GLU A 170 -0.04 -17.51 15.20
CA GLU A 170 -1.13 -16.85 14.51
C GLU A 170 -1.66 -15.71 15.37
N TRP A 171 -1.97 -14.59 14.72
CA TRP A 171 -2.67 -13.47 15.34
C TRP A 171 -3.96 -13.21 14.59
N LYS A 172 -5.03 -12.94 15.34
CA LYS A 172 -6.32 -12.55 14.82
C LYS A 172 -6.72 -11.22 15.45
N PHE A 173 -7.04 -10.25 14.60
CA PHE A 173 -7.36 -8.89 14.99
C PHE A 173 -8.73 -8.48 14.47
N ASP A 174 -9.55 -7.86 15.31
CA ASP A 174 -10.61 -6.98 14.84
C ASP A 174 -9.94 -5.69 14.34
N SER A 175 -9.99 -5.47 13.03
CA SER A 175 -9.29 -4.38 12.37
C SER A 175 -9.87 -3.01 12.68
N TYR A 176 -11.08 -2.91 13.25
CA TYR A 176 -11.65 -1.64 13.70
C TYR A 176 -11.14 -1.19 15.07
N ASN A 177 -10.53 -2.08 15.85
CA ASN A 177 -9.86 -1.70 17.09
C ASN A 177 -8.58 -0.88 16.86
N PHE A 178 -8.12 -0.79 15.61
CA PHE A 178 -6.93 -0.06 15.23
C PHE A 178 -7.32 1.11 14.32
N GLN A 179 -7.12 2.33 14.83
CA GLN A 179 -7.33 3.53 14.03
C GLN A 179 -6.29 3.61 12.91
N LEU A 180 -6.64 4.27 11.81
CA LEU A 180 -5.74 4.36 10.66
C LEU A 180 -4.55 5.27 10.96
N ASN A 181 -4.78 6.42 11.62
CA ASN A 181 -3.76 7.45 11.82
C ASN A 181 -3.15 7.50 13.23
N ASP A 182 -3.55 6.60 14.12
CA ASP A 182 -3.01 6.50 15.47
C ASP A 182 -2.13 5.25 15.60
N PHE A 183 -0.87 5.46 16.00
CA PHE A 183 0.12 4.40 16.17
C PHE A 183 0.54 4.19 17.64
N ASP A 184 -0.09 4.89 18.58
CA ASP A 184 0.25 4.84 20.01
C ASP A 184 -0.52 3.76 20.77
N VAL A 185 -1.42 3.06 20.08
CA VAL A 185 -2.17 1.90 20.58
C VAL A 185 -1.25 0.87 21.24
N ARG A 186 -1.66 0.37 22.41
CA ARG A 186 -0.98 -0.69 23.18
C ARG A 186 -1.92 -1.88 23.32
N ILE A 187 -1.82 -2.82 22.38
CA ILE A 187 -2.55 -4.09 22.42
C ILE A 187 -1.52 -5.21 22.50
N SER A 188 -1.66 -6.11 23.48
CA SER A 188 -0.63 -7.08 23.88
C SER A 188 -0.23 -8.08 22.79
N ASN A 189 -1.17 -8.54 21.96
CA ASN A 189 -0.86 -9.47 20.87
C ASN A 189 -0.25 -8.77 19.63
N LEU A 190 -0.39 -7.45 19.50
CA LEU A 190 0.27 -6.68 18.44
C LEU A 190 1.79 -6.58 18.69
N SER A 191 2.23 -6.51 19.95
CA SER A 191 3.65 -6.39 20.26
C SER A 191 4.48 -7.59 19.81
N GLU A 192 3.92 -8.80 19.82
CA GLU A 192 4.62 -9.99 19.32
C GLU A 192 4.87 -9.92 17.81
N LEU A 193 3.85 -9.54 17.03
CA LEU A 193 4.00 -9.33 15.58
C LEU A 193 5.02 -8.21 15.28
N ALA A 194 4.94 -7.10 16.03
CA ALA A 194 5.89 -5.99 15.90
C ALA A 194 7.32 -6.43 16.25
N GLU A 195 7.50 -7.23 17.30
CA GLU A 195 8.82 -7.74 17.70
C GLU A 195 9.44 -8.63 16.62
N ILE A 196 8.65 -9.52 16.00
CA ILE A 196 9.12 -10.37 14.90
C ILE A 196 9.57 -9.50 13.72
N ILE A 197 8.76 -8.52 13.32
CA ILE A 197 9.12 -7.58 12.25
C ILE A 197 10.41 -6.82 12.62
N ALA A 198 10.52 -6.29 13.83
CA ALA A 198 11.70 -5.54 14.29
C ALA A 198 12.97 -6.38 14.29
N LYS A 199 12.91 -7.61 14.84
CA LYS A 199 14.06 -8.53 14.90
C LYS A 199 14.52 -8.94 13.51
N THR A 200 13.61 -9.24 12.59
CA THR A 200 13.98 -9.57 11.21
C THR A 200 14.59 -8.38 10.48
N LEU A 201 14.00 -7.18 10.57
CA LEU A 201 14.59 -5.98 9.95
C LEU A 201 15.96 -5.63 10.53
N SER A 202 16.19 -5.92 11.81
CA SER A 202 17.47 -5.70 12.51
C SER A 202 18.52 -6.79 12.22
N GLY A 203 18.20 -7.81 11.42
CA GLY A 203 19.11 -8.94 11.17
C GLY A 203 19.25 -9.92 12.33
N LYS A 204 18.47 -9.77 13.41
CA LYS A 204 18.47 -10.69 14.57
C LYS A 204 17.75 -12.00 14.27
N ASN A 205 16.78 -11.96 13.36
CA ASN A 205 16.11 -13.13 12.81
C ASN A 205 16.44 -13.26 11.33
N GLU A 206 16.39 -14.49 10.82
CA GLU A 206 16.33 -14.75 9.39
C GLU A 206 15.03 -14.20 8.77
N THR A 207 14.89 -14.41 7.46
CA THR A 207 13.70 -14.06 6.71
C THR A 207 12.43 -14.66 7.33
N VAL A 208 11.38 -13.84 7.47
CA VAL A 208 10.06 -14.28 7.93
C VAL A 208 9.08 -14.21 6.77
N LEU A 209 8.29 -15.27 6.59
CA LEU A 209 7.20 -15.31 5.63
C LEU A 209 5.88 -15.33 6.38
N LEU A 210 5.09 -14.27 6.20
CA LEU A 210 3.75 -14.14 6.74
C LEU A 210 2.72 -14.45 5.66
N GLU A 211 1.66 -15.16 6.02
CA GLU A 211 0.39 -15.16 5.30
C GLU A 211 -0.56 -14.20 6.00
N VAL A 212 -1.15 -13.28 5.25
CA VAL A 212 -2.12 -12.32 5.75
C VAL A 212 -3.44 -12.57 5.05
N THR A 213 -4.48 -12.88 5.84
CA THR A 213 -5.85 -13.05 5.37
C THR A 213 -6.74 -12.03 6.06
N SER A 214 -7.50 -11.25 5.28
CA SER A 214 -8.46 -10.29 5.81
C SER A 214 -9.86 -10.59 5.31
N TYR A 215 -10.83 -10.52 6.21
CA TYR A 215 -12.24 -10.76 5.98
C TYR A 215 -13.00 -9.47 6.21
N ALA A 216 -13.66 -8.93 5.19
CA ALA A 216 -14.48 -7.73 5.29
C ALA A 216 -15.94 -8.07 4.99
N LYS A 217 -16.81 -7.97 5.99
CA LYS A 217 -18.26 -8.13 5.81
C LYS A 217 -18.82 -6.88 5.14
N VAL A 218 -19.03 -6.93 3.84
CA VAL A 218 -19.44 -5.78 3.03
C VAL A 218 -20.93 -5.82 2.66
N GLY A 219 -21.58 -6.98 2.79
CA GLY A 219 -22.98 -7.19 2.44
C GLY A 219 -23.17 -8.04 1.18
N LYS A 220 -24.35 -8.64 1.05
CA LYS A 220 -24.65 -9.61 -0.01
C LYS A 220 -24.61 -8.99 -1.40
N GLY A 221 -23.92 -9.64 -2.34
CA GLY A 221 -23.86 -9.23 -3.74
C GLY A 221 -23.15 -7.89 -4.00
N GLN A 222 -22.44 -7.34 -3.02
CA GLN A 222 -21.83 -6.02 -3.12
C GLN A 222 -20.63 -5.97 -4.07
N GLU A 223 -20.39 -4.79 -4.65
CA GLU A 223 -19.24 -4.55 -5.52
C GLU A 223 -17.94 -4.57 -4.72
N ILE A 224 -16.94 -5.25 -5.28
CA ILE A 224 -15.58 -5.37 -4.74
C ILE A 224 -14.64 -4.55 -5.63
N TYR A 225 -13.58 -4.02 -5.03
CA TYR A 225 -12.65 -3.08 -5.65
C TYR A 225 -11.23 -3.65 -5.75
N PRO A 226 -10.94 -4.46 -6.80
CA PRO A 226 -9.59 -4.82 -7.22
C PRO A 226 -8.73 -3.61 -7.58
N SER A 227 -7.46 -3.85 -7.89
CA SER A 227 -6.64 -2.80 -8.51
C SER A 227 -7.10 -2.52 -9.94
N GLU A 228 -6.86 -1.30 -10.42
CA GLU A 228 -7.18 -0.90 -11.78
C GLU A 228 -5.90 -0.92 -12.61
N GLU A 229 -5.98 -1.47 -13.81
CA GLU A 229 -4.88 -1.46 -14.77
C GLU A 229 -4.82 -0.12 -15.51
N LEU A 230 -3.59 0.35 -15.75
CA LEU A 230 -3.40 1.58 -16.50
C LEU A 230 -3.62 1.31 -18.00
N VAL A 231 -4.75 1.76 -18.53
CA VAL A 231 -5.00 1.76 -19.98
C VAL A 231 -4.20 2.90 -20.61
N LEU A 232 -3.06 2.59 -21.23
CA LEU A 232 -2.20 3.58 -21.91
C LEU A 232 -2.83 4.13 -23.21
N ASP A 233 -3.62 3.30 -23.91
CA ASP A 233 -4.31 3.66 -25.17
C ASP A 233 -5.76 4.11 -24.95
N LYS A 234 -5.97 5.09 -24.05
CA LYS A 234 -7.31 5.66 -23.82
C LYS A 234 -7.91 6.16 -25.14
N GLY A 235 -9.03 5.55 -25.55
CA GLY A 235 -9.79 5.94 -26.75
C GLY A 235 -9.58 5.02 -27.98
N ARG A 236 -8.64 4.08 -27.95
CA ARG A 236 -8.49 3.03 -28.99
C ARG A 236 -8.86 1.62 -28.50
N GLY A 237 -8.90 1.41 -27.18
CA GLY A 237 -9.28 0.14 -26.58
C GLY A 237 -10.79 -0.09 -26.47
N ARG A 238 -11.20 -1.36 -26.35
CA ARG A 238 -12.61 -1.79 -26.20
C ARG A 238 -13.23 -1.39 -24.85
N LYS A 239 -12.43 -1.35 -23.78
CA LYS A 239 -12.89 -1.08 -22.40
C LYS A 239 -12.34 0.25 -21.89
N SER A 240 -13.16 1.02 -21.18
CA SER A 240 -12.74 2.28 -20.54
C SER A 240 -12.13 2.06 -19.15
N LYS A 241 -12.39 0.91 -18.52
CA LYS A 241 -11.85 0.52 -17.21
C LYS A 241 -11.49 -0.97 -17.25
N ILE A 242 -10.25 -1.28 -16.92
CA ILE A 242 -9.73 -2.65 -16.82
C ILE A 242 -9.31 -2.90 -15.39
N LEU A 243 -9.80 -3.98 -14.80
CA LEU A 243 -9.44 -4.38 -13.44
C LEU A 243 -8.35 -5.45 -13.46
N TYR A 244 -7.53 -5.48 -12.40
CA TYR A 244 -6.44 -6.42 -12.26
C TYR A 244 -6.94 -7.79 -11.81
N SER A 245 -6.44 -8.84 -12.45
CA SER A 245 -6.68 -10.24 -12.09
C SER A 245 -5.49 -11.11 -12.43
N ILE A 246 -5.31 -12.20 -11.67
CA ILE A 246 -4.29 -13.23 -11.91
C ILE A 246 -5.03 -14.56 -12.03
N ASP A 247 -4.78 -15.30 -13.10
CA ASP A 247 -5.42 -16.60 -13.38
C ASP A 247 -6.96 -16.56 -13.26
N GLY A 248 -7.56 -15.44 -13.67
CA GLY A 248 -9.01 -15.21 -13.63
C GLY A 248 -9.57 -14.83 -12.25
N ILE A 249 -8.72 -14.65 -11.24
CA ILE A 249 -9.09 -14.20 -9.89
C ILE A 249 -8.79 -12.70 -9.77
N ALA A 250 -9.80 -11.92 -9.40
CA ALA A 250 -9.63 -10.50 -9.13
C ALA A 250 -8.60 -10.25 -8.02
N ALA A 251 -7.74 -9.25 -8.19
CA ALA A 251 -6.57 -9.09 -7.32
C ALA A 251 -6.21 -7.63 -6.97
N MET A 252 -5.47 -7.48 -5.87
CA MET A 252 -4.74 -6.27 -5.51
C MET A 252 -3.30 -6.38 -5.98
N HIS A 253 -2.80 -5.35 -6.65
CA HIS A 253 -1.38 -5.26 -6.97
C HIS A 253 -0.53 -5.26 -5.70
N SER A 254 0.56 -6.02 -5.70
CA SER A 254 1.52 -6.09 -4.59
C SER A 254 2.05 -4.73 -4.13
N GLN A 255 2.35 -3.80 -5.06
CA GLN A 255 2.79 -2.44 -4.72
C GLN A 255 1.72 -1.60 -4.02
N LYS A 256 0.43 -1.88 -4.27
CA LYS A 256 -0.69 -1.20 -3.62
C LYS A 256 -0.90 -1.71 -2.19
N LEU A 257 -0.66 -3.01 -1.95
CA LEU A 257 -0.58 -3.56 -0.60
C LEU A 257 0.60 -2.96 0.17
N GLY A 258 1.78 -2.92 -0.47
CA GLY A 258 2.98 -2.33 0.12
C GLY A 258 2.84 -0.85 0.45
N ASN A 259 2.20 -0.06 -0.43
CA ASN A 259 1.91 1.36 -0.17
C ASN A 259 1.06 1.55 1.10
N ALA A 260 0.02 0.73 1.28
CA ALA A 260 -0.80 0.76 2.49
C ALA A 260 0.03 0.45 3.74
N VAL A 261 0.83 -0.63 3.73
CA VAL A 261 1.62 -1.00 4.91
C VAL A 261 2.68 0.04 5.27
N ARG A 262 3.34 0.65 4.27
CA ARG A 262 4.31 1.73 4.51
C ARG A 262 3.69 3.13 4.72
N THR A 263 2.37 3.22 4.89
CA THR A 263 1.71 4.46 5.30
C THR A 263 1.89 4.73 6.79
N ILE A 264 3.10 5.13 7.14
CA ILE A 264 3.57 5.27 8.53
C ILE A 264 4.13 6.65 8.85
N ASP A 265 4.33 7.51 7.85
CA ASP A 265 5.00 8.79 8.05
C ASP A 265 4.01 9.80 8.66
N THR A 266 4.22 10.09 9.94
CA THR A 266 3.57 11.19 10.68
C THR A 266 4.60 12.21 11.15
N TRP A 267 5.77 12.24 10.50
CA TRP A 267 6.92 13.06 10.88
C TRP A 267 7.25 14.14 9.84
N TYR A 268 6.32 14.42 8.94
CA TYR A 268 6.45 15.51 7.97
C TYR A 268 5.96 16.83 8.58
N PRO A 269 6.50 17.98 8.15
CA PRO A 269 6.28 19.27 8.82
C PRO A 269 4.79 19.63 9.02
N GLU A 270 3.95 19.37 8.02
CA GLU A 270 2.53 19.72 8.03
C GLU A 270 1.62 18.65 8.63
N CYS A 271 2.17 17.62 9.32
CA CYS A 271 1.38 16.49 9.80
C CYS A 271 0.25 16.91 10.75
N GLU A 272 0.52 17.81 11.70
CA GLU A 272 -0.49 18.32 12.63
C GLU A 272 -1.58 19.11 11.89
N SER A 273 -1.20 20.00 10.97
CA SER A 273 -2.14 20.77 10.14
C SER A 273 -2.92 19.91 9.14
N ASN A 274 -2.45 18.69 8.86
CA ASN A 274 -3.14 17.68 8.06
C ASN A 274 -3.81 16.62 8.95
N GLU A 275 -4.33 17.06 10.11
CA GLU A 275 -5.12 16.24 11.04
C GLU A 275 -4.40 14.98 11.56
N GLY A 276 -3.07 15.04 11.69
CA GLY A 276 -2.26 13.90 12.11
C GLY A 276 -2.22 12.76 11.09
N ARG A 277 -2.62 13.00 9.84
CA ARG A 277 -2.78 11.96 8.83
C ARG A 277 -1.44 11.34 8.44
N ALA A 278 -1.34 10.02 8.57
CA ALA A 278 -0.18 9.29 8.10
C ALA A 278 -0.13 9.23 6.57
N ILE A 279 1.05 9.46 6.00
CA ILE A 279 1.31 9.32 4.55
C ILE A 279 2.28 8.16 4.27
N ALA A 280 2.21 7.62 3.06
CA ALA A 280 3.13 6.59 2.60
C ALA A 280 4.55 7.16 2.55
N VAL A 281 5.52 6.40 3.07
CA VAL A 281 6.93 6.81 3.06
C VAL A 281 7.41 6.89 1.62
N GLU A 282 7.64 8.10 1.13
CA GLU A 282 8.16 8.43 -0.20
C GLU A 282 9.34 9.40 -0.05
N THR A 283 10.24 9.41 -1.02
CA THR A 283 11.46 10.25 -0.98
C THR A 283 11.17 11.74 -0.78
N TYR A 284 10.11 12.25 -1.39
CA TYR A 284 9.64 13.64 -1.27
C TYR A 284 8.32 13.77 -0.49
N GLY A 285 7.87 12.71 0.20
CA GLY A 285 6.57 12.71 0.89
C GLY A 285 5.40 13.01 -0.05
N ALA A 286 5.44 12.45 -1.27
CA ALA A 286 4.45 12.72 -2.31
C ALA A 286 3.13 11.99 -2.04
N VAL A 287 2.01 12.72 -2.13
CA VAL A 287 0.65 12.16 -2.08
C VAL A 287 -0.05 12.50 -3.38
N THR A 288 0.00 11.54 -4.32
CA THR A 288 -0.44 11.73 -5.71
C THR A 288 -1.89 12.19 -5.84
N ASN A 289 -2.80 11.64 -5.03
CA ASN A 289 -4.22 12.02 -5.06
C ASN A 289 -4.48 13.48 -4.62
N LEU A 290 -3.58 14.07 -3.84
CA LEU A 290 -3.65 15.47 -3.41
C LEU A 290 -2.79 16.39 -4.29
N GLY A 291 -1.99 15.82 -5.21
CA GLY A 291 -1.05 16.59 -6.03
C GLY A 291 0.01 17.33 -5.22
N CYS A 292 0.35 16.86 -4.02
CA CYS A 292 1.23 17.56 -3.08
C CYS A 292 2.45 16.73 -2.67
N ALA A 293 3.51 17.43 -2.27
CA ALA A 293 4.72 16.87 -1.67
C ALA A 293 4.97 17.54 -0.31
N TYR A 294 4.92 16.76 0.77
CA TYR A 294 5.05 17.25 2.15
C TYR A 294 6.49 17.36 2.63
N ARG A 295 7.45 16.75 1.92
CA ARG A 295 8.88 16.83 2.27
C ARG A 295 9.62 17.57 1.17
N ARG A 296 9.48 18.90 1.16
CA ARG A 296 10.07 19.75 0.13
C ARG A 296 11.58 19.86 0.31
N THR A 297 12.29 19.89 -0.81
CA THR A 297 13.75 20.10 -0.83
C THR A 297 14.14 21.50 -0.35
N SER A 298 13.29 22.52 -0.57
CA SER A 298 13.47 23.88 -0.04
C SER A 298 13.63 23.88 1.48
N ASP A 299 12.91 22.98 2.16
CA ASP A 299 12.83 22.91 3.61
C ASP A 299 13.88 21.93 4.17
N LYS A 300 14.66 21.28 3.29
CA LYS A 300 15.69 20.28 3.62
C LYS A 300 15.13 19.10 4.43
N LYS A 301 13.88 18.70 4.16
CA LYS A 301 13.17 17.60 4.84
C LYS A 301 12.95 16.37 3.97
N ASP A 302 13.34 16.42 2.69
CA ASP A 302 13.29 15.28 1.78
C ASP A 302 14.34 14.21 2.15
N PHE A 303 14.11 12.98 1.68
CA PHE A 303 14.97 11.85 1.96
C PHE A 303 16.42 12.08 1.52
N TYR A 304 16.65 12.60 0.31
CA TYR A 304 18.01 12.75 -0.20
C TYR A 304 18.80 13.74 0.62
N THR A 305 18.24 14.91 0.95
CA THR A 305 18.92 15.89 1.81
C THR A 305 19.27 15.32 3.18
N LEU A 306 18.35 14.55 3.79
CA LEU A 306 18.56 13.94 5.11
C LEU A 306 19.56 12.78 5.06
N PHE A 307 19.45 11.92 4.04
CA PHE A 307 20.32 10.78 3.82
C PHE A 307 21.75 11.24 3.55
N ASP A 308 21.93 12.17 2.62
CA ASP A 308 23.22 12.76 2.26
C ASP A 308 23.95 13.37 3.47
N LYS A 309 23.21 14.00 4.39
CA LYS A 309 23.79 14.58 5.61
C LYS A 309 24.41 13.51 6.53
N GLN A 310 23.85 12.30 6.53
CA GLN A 310 24.25 11.22 7.42
C GLN A 310 25.21 10.22 6.72
N SER A 311 25.01 9.97 5.43
CA SER A 311 25.75 8.95 4.68
C SER A 311 27.11 9.43 4.18
N LYS A 312 27.34 10.76 4.12
CA LYS A 312 28.61 11.36 3.67
C LYS A 312 29.67 11.51 4.76
N VAL A 313 29.38 11.21 6.02
CA VAL A 313 30.28 11.58 7.13
C VAL A 313 31.65 10.92 6.97
N GLU A 314 32.63 11.73 6.57
CA GLU A 314 34.04 11.57 6.90
C GLU A 314 34.21 11.91 8.38
N SER A 315 34.77 10.98 9.15
CA SER A 315 35.36 11.24 10.46
C SER A 315 36.62 12.08 10.33
#